data_AF-A0A918YQY8-F1
#
_entry.id   AF-A0A918YQY8-F1
#
_cell.length_a   1.000
_cell.length_b   1.000
_cell.length_c   1.000
_cell.angle_alpha   90.00
_cell.angle_beta   90.00
_cell.angle_gamma   90.00
#
_symmetry.space_group_name_H-M   'P 1'
#
loop_
_entity.id
_entity.type
_entity.pdbx_description
1 polymer ?
#
loop_
_entity_poly.entity_id
_entity_poly.type
_entity_poly.pdbx_seq_one_letter_code
_entity_poly.pdbx_strand_id
1 'polypeptide(L)'
;MVITGSIHQAVLLVPDTAWTPAVEPDGNVRDGGWVAELAGDVLKGRPNGMRLIVRKERPHPGAQLRITDADGMRITCFATNTLGVPIAVLELRHRQRARAEDRIRAARDTGLRNLPLHDTTQNRVWLAIVQIALDLLAWMPMLALTGQARKWEPKRLRLRLFSAAAQLVTTGRRRWLRLARHWPWTPVITRRSTDSRPSLHLVDQRKHPPGRVIPRPEQWNPATTRRDSRAAVAPDTTPNSRNGPPGEPTDRHETSR
;
A
#
# COMPACT_ATOMS: atom_id res chain seq x y z
N MET A 1 15.72 -10.51 15.34
CA MET A 1 16.57 -10.76 16.53
C MET A 1 17.99 -10.39 16.18
N VAL A 2 18.76 -9.80 17.10
CA VAL A 2 20.18 -9.50 16.85
C VAL A 2 20.99 -10.79 17.00
N ILE A 3 21.94 -11.04 16.10
CA ILE A 3 22.87 -12.17 16.20
C ILE A 3 23.94 -11.79 17.22
N THR A 4 23.94 -12.46 18.37
CA THR A 4 24.98 -12.31 19.40
C THR A 4 26.18 -13.21 19.09
N GLY A 5 27.33 -12.94 19.70
CA GLY A 5 28.50 -13.81 19.59
C GLY A 5 28.21 -15.27 19.96
N SER A 6 27.42 -15.50 21.02
CA SER A 6 27.01 -16.85 21.42
C SER A 6 26.16 -17.58 20.38
N ILE A 7 25.23 -16.88 19.71
CA ILE A 7 24.44 -17.44 18.61
C ILE A 7 25.34 -17.73 17.42
N HIS A 8 26.23 -16.81 17.07
CA HIS A 8 27.16 -16.98 15.96
C HIS A 8 28.06 -18.21 16.17
N GLN A 9 28.64 -18.39 17.35
CA GLN A 9 29.42 -19.57 17.69
C GLN A 9 28.60 -20.87 17.63
N ALA A 10 27.37 -20.86 18.14
CA ALA A 10 26.50 -22.03 18.05
C ALA A 10 26.19 -22.43 16.60
N VAL A 11 26.06 -21.44 15.69
CA VAL A 11 25.81 -21.69 14.27
C VAL A 11 27.00 -22.37 13.59
N LEU A 12 28.23 -22.00 13.94
CA LEU A 12 29.45 -22.61 13.40
C LEU A 12 29.62 -24.07 13.81
N LEU A 13 29.00 -24.49 14.92
CA LEU A 13 29.02 -25.87 15.41
C LEU A 13 27.92 -26.75 14.83
N VAL A 14 26.99 -26.20 14.03
CA VAL A 14 25.89 -26.97 13.44
C VAL A 14 26.44 -27.86 12.32
N PRO A 15 26.33 -29.20 12.43
CA PRO A 15 26.82 -30.10 11.40
C PRO A 15 26.04 -29.93 10.09
N ASP A 16 26.69 -30.21 8.96
CA ASP A 16 26.09 -30.06 7.62
C ASP A 16 24.79 -30.86 7.45
N THR A 17 24.68 -32.01 8.10
CA THR A 17 23.49 -32.88 8.07
C THR A 17 22.29 -32.31 8.80
N ALA A 18 22.46 -31.34 9.70
CA ALA A 18 21.36 -30.70 10.43
C ALA A 18 20.71 -29.54 9.64
N TRP A 19 21.33 -29.11 8.54
CA TRP A 19 20.79 -28.05 7.69
C TRP A 19 19.75 -28.60 6.71
N THR A 20 18.52 -28.12 6.84
CA THR A 20 17.43 -28.42 5.91
C THR A 20 17.33 -27.32 4.86
N PRO A 21 17.09 -27.63 3.57
CA PRO A 21 16.84 -26.60 2.57
C PRO A 21 15.60 -25.76 2.92
N ALA A 22 15.70 -24.44 2.73
CA ALA A 22 14.54 -23.56 2.86
C ALA A 22 13.57 -23.80 1.69
N VAL A 23 12.29 -23.42 1.87
CA VAL A 23 11.23 -23.65 0.87
C VAL A 23 10.59 -22.34 0.42
N GLU A 24 10.10 -22.33 -0.80
CA GLU A 24 9.29 -21.27 -1.39
C GLU A 24 7.78 -21.50 -1.19
N PRO A 25 6.92 -20.48 -1.38
CA PRO A 25 5.47 -20.62 -1.20
C PRO A 25 4.80 -21.67 -2.08
N ASP A 26 5.43 -22.06 -3.19
CA ASP A 26 4.97 -23.11 -4.10
C ASP A 26 5.45 -24.51 -3.70
N GLY A 27 6.22 -24.62 -2.61
CA GLY A 27 6.76 -25.87 -2.09
C GLY A 27 8.13 -26.24 -2.69
N ASN A 28 8.64 -25.47 -3.64
CA ASN A 28 9.97 -25.72 -4.21
C ASN A 28 11.07 -25.35 -3.22
N VAL A 29 12.24 -26.00 -3.36
CA VAL A 29 13.43 -25.64 -2.59
C VAL A 29 13.94 -24.26 -3.01
N ARG A 30 14.24 -23.42 -2.03
CA ARG A 30 14.86 -22.12 -2.24
C ARG A 30 16.36 -22.30 -2.49
N ASP A 31 16.84 -21.84 -3.63
CA ASP A 31 18.27 -21.82 -3.91
C ASP A 31 19.02 -20.90 -2.94
N GLY A 32 20.18 -21.36 -2.48
CA GLY A 32 21.06 -20.60 -1.61
C GLY A 32 20.54 -20.37 -0.18
N GLY A 33 19.48 -21.05 0.26
CA GLY A 33 18.88 -20.88 1.59
C GLY A 33 18.74 -22.19 2.38
N TRP A 34 19.20 -22.18 3.62
CA TRP A 34 19.10 -23.32 4.53
C TRP A 34 18.64 -22.89 5.92
N VAL A 35 17.99 -23.81 6.63
CA VAL A 35 17.46 -23.62 7.97
C VAL A 35 17.93 -24.73 8.89
N ALA A 36 18.23 -24.38 10.13
CA ALA A 36 18.51 -25.32 11.21
C ALA A 36 17.86 -24.83 12.52
N GLU A 37 17.74 -25.73 13.47
CA GLU A 37 17.31 -25.41 14.83
C GLU A 37 18.51 -25.45 15.76
N LEU A 38 18.68 -24.38 16.54
CA LEU A 38 19.73 -24.29 17.55
C LEU A 38 19.19 -24.77 18.90
N ALA A 39 20.00 -25.56 19.60
CA ALA A 39 19.72 -26.08 20.93
C ALA A 39 20.86 -25.73 21.91
N GLY A 40 20.69 -26.11 23.18
CA GLY A 40 21.72 -25.96 24.21
C GLY A 40 21.80 -24.56 24.82
N ASP A 41 23.01 -24.10 25.10
CA ASP A 41 23.27 -22.91 25.93
C ASP A 41 22.70 -21.61 25.38
N VAL A 42 22.45 -21.53 24.06
CA VAL A 42 21.78 -20.36 23.44
C VAL A 42 20.34 -20.16 23.92
N LEU A 43 19.73 -21.20 24.50
CA LEU A 43 18.40 -21.17 25.11
C LEU A 43 18.44 -20.95 26.64
N LYS A 44 19.62 -20.89 27.26
CA LYS A 44 19.74 -20.67 28.70
C LYS A 44 19.15 -19.29 29.08
N GLY A 45 18.27 -19.28 30.07
CA GLY A 45 17.56 -18.07 30.50
C GLY A 45 16.41 -17.65 29.57
N ARG A 46 16.04 -18.46 28.58
CA ARG A 46 14.85 -18.27 27.75
C ARG A 46 13.63 -18.98 28.37
N PRO A 47 12.39 -18.53 28.06
CA PRO A 47 11.18 -19.23 28.48
C PRO A 47 11.18 -20.70 28.05
N ASN A 48 10.61 -21.57 28.90
CA ASN A 48 10.46 -22.99 28.59
C ASN A 48 9.66 -23.18 27.28
N GLY A 49 10.14 -24.11 26.44
CA GLY A 49 9.53 -24.37 25.13
C GLY A 49 9.88 -23.35 24.04
N MET A 50 10.73 -22.35 24.33
CA MET A 50 11.28 -21.47 23.29
C MET A 50 12.27 -22.25 22.43
N ARG A 51 12.04 -22.21 21.12
CA ARG A 51 12.89 -22.74 20.06
C ARG A 51 13.58 -21.60 19.34
N LEU A 52 14.81 -21.84 18.89
CA LEU A 52 15.58 -20.88 18.13
C LEU A 52 15.91 -21.44 16.75
N ILE A 53 15.33 -20.83 15.72
CA ILE A 53 15.51 -21.25 14.34
C ILE A 53 16.48 -20.29 13.67
N VAL A 54 17.51 -20.84 13.03
CA VAL A 54 18.50 -20.09 12.25
C VAL A 54 18.30 -20.36 10.77
N ARG A 55 18.40 -19.32 9.96
CA ARG A 55 18.52 -19.37 8.52
C ARG A 55 19.89 -18.87 8.11
N LYS A 56 20.57 -19.61 7.23
CA LYS A 56 21.72 -19.13 6.48
C LYS A 56 21.33 -18.96 5.02
N GLU A 57 21.73 -17.85 4.42
CA GLU A 57 21.42 -17.52 3.03
C GLU A 57 22.63 -16.93 2.30
N ARG A 58 22.80 -17.28 1.02
CA ARG A 58 23.85 -16.68 0.19
C ARG A 58 23.56 -15.18 0.03
N PRO A 59 24.50 -14.29 0.41
CA PRO A 59 24.36 -12.88 0.13
C PRO A 59 24.21 -12.64 -1.38
N HIS A 60 23.40 -11.65 -1.76
CA HIS A 60 23.29 -11.27 -3.17
C HIS A 60 24.66 -10.80 -3.71
N PRO A 61 24.92 -10.98 -5.02
CA PRO A 61 26.16 -10.51 -5.63
C PRO A 61 26.41 -9.02 -5.30
N GLY A 62 27.62 -8.70 -4.84
CA GLY A 62 28.01 -7.35 -4.43
C GLY A 62 27.56 -6.93 -3.02
N ALA A 63 26.90 -7.80 -2.25
CA ALA A 63 26.58 -7.51 -0.86
C ALA A 63 27.85 -7.51 0.02
N GLN A 64 28.03 -6.45 0.81
CA GLN A 64 29.08 -6.42 1.82
C GLN A 64 28.77 -7.43 2.94
N LEU A 65 29.77 -8.25 3.26
CA LEU A 65 29.70 -9.21 4.37
C LEU A 65 29.70 -8.48 5.72
N ARG A 66 28.96 -9.03 6.67
CA ARG A 66 28.89 -8.54 8.05
C ARG A 66 29.72 -9.45 8.95
N ILE A 67 30.17 -8.91 10.08
CA ILE A 67 30.85 -9.69 11.14
C ILE A 67 29.97 -10.86 11.63
N THR A 68 28.64 -10.71 11.55
CA THR A 68 27.67 -11.74 11.92
C THR A 68 27.43 -12.79 10.84
N ASP A 69 28.04 -12.65 9.66
CA ASP A 69 27.96 -13.66 8.62
C ASP A 69 28.87 -14.84 9.01
N ALA A 70 28.45 -16.06 8.68
CA ALA A 70 29.17 -17.29 9.01
C ALA A 70 29.47 -18.02 7.70
N ASP A 71 30.73 -18.35 7.44
CA ASP A 71 31.19 -19.00 6.21
C ASP A 71 30.74 -18.28 4.92
N GLY A 72 30.74 -16.95 4.94
CA GLY A 72 30.27 -16.12 3.81
C GLY A 72 28.74 -16.11 3.63
N MET A 73 27.99 -16.72 4.55
CA MET A 73 26.53 -16.80 4.52
C MET A 73 25.90 -15.76 5.46
N ARG A 74 24.86 -15.08 4.98
CA ARG A 74 24.05 -14.19 5.80
C ARG A 74 23.22 -14.99 6.78
N ILE A 75 23.45 -14.76 8.07
CA ILE A 75 22.72 -15.43 9.14
C ILE A 75 21.55 -14.57 9.63
N THR A 76 20.38 -15.20 9.79
CA THR A 76 19.21 -14.60 10.44
C THR A 76 18.61 -15.61 11.40
N CYS A 77 18.22 -15.18 12.60
CA CYS A 77 17.57 -16.05 13.58
C CYS A 77 16.22 -15.48 14.01
N PHE A 78 15.29 -16.39 14.31
CA PHE A 78 14.01 -16.06 14.92
C PHE A 78 13.64 -17.08 15.99
N ALA A 79 12.85 -16.62 16.95
CA ALA A 79 12.34 -17.45 18.02
C ALA A 79 10.90 -17.88 17.76
N THR A 80 10.57 -19.09 18.18
CA THR A 80 9.21 -19.63 18.10
C THR A 80 8.97 -20.64 19.21
N ASN A 81 7.73 -20.86 19.60
CA ASN A 81 7.31 -21.99 20.45
C ASN A 81 6.34 -22.92 19.70
N THR A 82 6.19 -22.74 18.38
CA THR A 82 5.29 -23.56 17.56
C THR A 82 5.85 -24.98 17.45
N LEU A 83 5.04 -26.00 17.74
CA LEU A 83 5.39 -27.42 17.63
C LEU A 83 4.69 -28.07 16.43
N GLY A 84 5.16 -29.25 16.01
CA GLY A 84 4.51 -30.07 14.96
C GLY A 84 4.59 -29.50 13.54
N VAL A 85 5.36 -28.43 13.32
CA VAL A 85 5.55 -27.80 12.01
C VAL A 85 7.02 -27.96 11.58
N PRO A 86 7.31 -28.42 10.34
CA PRO A 86 8.67 -28.51 9.83
C PRO A 86 9.40 -27.16 9.88
N ILE A 87 10.69 -27.17 10.21
CA ILE A 87 11.48 -25.94 10.39
C ILE A 87 11.55 -25.07 9.13
N ALA A 88 11.52 -25.68 7.94
CA ALA A 88 11.46 -24.96 6.66
C ALA A 88 10.13 -24.19 6.49
N VAL A 89 9.01 -24.75 6.96
CA VAL A 89 7.71 -24.08 6.93
C VAL A 89 7.67 -22.94 7.96
N LEU A 90 8.29 -23.13 9.13
CA LEU A 90 8.43 -22.06 10.13
C LEU A 90 9.29 -20.91 9.62
N GLU A 91 10.41 -21.20 8.95
CA GLU A 91 11.23 -20.17 8.29
C GLU A 91 10.43 -19.43 7.22
N LEU A 92 9.72 -20.15 6.35
CA LEU A 92 8.90 -19.54 5.31
C LEU A 92 7.85 -18.60 5.90
N ARG A 93 7.14 -19.04 6.96
CA ARG A 93 6.18 -18.20 7.69
C ARG A 93 6.85 -16.94 8.25
N HIS A 94 8.04 -17.07 8.84
CA HIS A 94 8.78 -15.94 9.36
C HIS A 94 9.22 -14.98 8.23
N ARG A 95 9.75 -15.49 7.12
CA ARG A 95 10.13 -14.70 5.94
C ARG A 95 8.95 -13.95 5.34
N GLN A 96 7.77 -14.59 5.33
CA GLN A 96 6.53 -13.95 4.87
C GLN A 96 6.02 -12.82 5.78
N ARG A 97 6.61 -12.62 6.97
CA ARG A 97 6.33 -11.44 7.81
C ARG A 97 6.63 -10.13 7.07
N ALA A 98 7.56 -10.13 6.11
CA ALA A 98 7.81 -8.97 5.24
C ALA A 98 6.54 -8.45 4.56
N ARG A 99 5.51 -9.30 4.33
CA ARG A 99 4.21 -8.88 3.80
C ARG A 99 3.49 -7.89 4.73
N ALA A 100 3.66 -8.02 6.04
CA ALA A 100 3.12 -7.08 7.01
C ALA A 100 3.85 -5.73 6.95
N GLU A 101 5.16 -5.74 6.75
CA GLU A 101 5.95 -4.52 6.56
C GLU A 101 5.56 -3.79 5.27
N ASP A 102 5.33 -4.52 4.18
CA ASP A 102 4.78 -3.97 2.95
C ASP A 102 3.39 -3.36 3.14
N ARG A 103 2.53 -3.97 3.97
CA ARG A 103 1.21 -3.42 4.33
C ARG A 103 1.33 -2.12 5.13
N ILE A 104 2.29 -2.05 6.07
CA ILE A 104 2.58 -0.84 6.83
C ILE A 104 3.13 0.26 5.92
N ARG A 105 4.02 -0.07 4.98
CA ARG A 105 4.51 0.85 3.96
C ARG A 105 3.36 1.40 3.12
N ALA A 106 2.45 0.53 2.68
CA ALA A 106 1.25 0.90 1.95
C ALA A 106 0.31 1.85 2.73
N ALA A 107 0.33 1.83 4.07
CA ALA A 107 -0.46 2.74 4.90
C ALA A 107 -0.19 4.22 4.61
N ARG A 108 1.04 4.55 4.20
CA ARG A 108 1.42 5.92 3.80
C ARG A 108 0.64 6.40 2.57
N ASP A 109 0.32 5.50 1.64
CA ASP A 109 -0.46 5.81 0.44
C ASP A 109 -1.98 5.81 0.69
N THR A 110 -2.41 5.26 1.84
CA THR A 110 -3.82 5.13 2.24
C THR A 110 -4.21 6.11 3.35
N GLY A 111 -3.38 7.11 3.65
CA GLY A 111 -3.76 8.25 4.51
C GLY A 111 -2.87 8.50 5.72
N LEU A 112 -1.93 7.60 6.04
CA LEU A 112 -1.07 7.78 7.23
C LEU A 112 -0.16 9.04 7.12
N ARG A 113 0.15 9.50 5.91
CA ARG A 113 0.92 10.74 5.67
C ARG A 113 0.20 12.02 6.11
N ASN A 114 -1.11 11.96 6.35
CA ASN A 114 -1.89 13.13 6.76
C ASN A 114 -1.83 13.38 8.27
N LEU A 115 -1.17 12.51 9.04
CA LEU A 115 -0.96 12.69 10.47
C LEU A 115 0.26 13.58 10.75
N PRO A 116 0.24 14.34 11.85
CA PRO A 116 -0.87 14.49 12.80
C PRO A 116 -1.94 15.50 12.32
N LEU A 117 -3.19 15.24 12.68
CA LEU A 117 -4.29 16.20 12.67
C LEU A 117 -4.29 17.03 13.96
N HIS A 118 -5.07 18.11 13.97
CA HIS A 118 -5.06 19.13 15.03
C HIS A 118 -5.50 18.63 16.41
N ASP A 119 -6.39 17.62 16.48
CA ASP A 119 -6.87 17.06 17.75
C ASP A 119 -6.60 15.55 17.86
N THR A 120 -6.37 15.08 19.09
CA THR A 120 -6.16 13.68 19.41
C THR A 120 -7.38 12.82 19.06
N THR A 121 -8.60 13.34 19.23
CA THR A 121 -9.82 12.62 18.83
C THR A 121 -9.88 12.45 17.32
N GLN A 122 -9.55 13.50 16.57
CA GLN A 122 -9.44 13.44 15.10
C GLN A 122 -8.38 12.42 14.67
N ASN A 123 -7.23 12.37 15.35
CA ASN A 123 -6.18 11.39 15.07
C ASN A 123 -6.65 9.95 15.31
N ARG A 124 -7.40 9.69 16.39
CA ARG A 124 -7.99 8.36 16.66
C ARG A 124 -8.97 7.93 15.57
N VAL A 125 -9.88 8.82 15.18
CA VAL A 125 -10.84 8.54 14.11
C VAL A 125 -10.13 8.31 12.77
N TRP A 126 -9.13 9.14 12.46
CA TRP A 126 -8.35 9.00 11.23
C TRP A 126 -7.60 7.66 11.18
N LEU A 127 -6.98 7.25 12.28
CA LEU A 127 -6.32 5.94 12.38
C LEU A 127 -7.31 4.78 12.18
N ALA A 128 -8.51 4.86 12.73
CA ALA A 128 -9.55 3.85 12.51
C ALA A 128 -9.97 3.77 11.03
N ILE A 129 -10.11 4.91 10.35
CA ILE A 129 -10.41 4.96 8.90
C ILE A 129 -9.26 4.32 8.09
N VAL A 130 -8.00 4.66 8.42
CA VAL A 130 -6.82 4.08 7.77
C VAL A 130 -6.76 2.57 7.98
N GLN A 131 -7.10 2.08 9.17
CA GLN A 131 -7.17 0.65 9.47
C GLN A 131 -8.20 -0.07 8.61
N ILE A 132 -9.43 0.47 8.50
CA ILE A 132 -10.47 -0.09 7.62
C ILE A 132 -9.99 -0.13 6.17
N ALA A 133 -9.34 0.94 5.69
CA ALA A 133 -8.81 0.97 4.33
C ALA A 133 -7.73 -0.12 4.08
N LEU A 134 -6.84 -0.33 5.05
CA LEU A 134 -5.83 -1.39 5.00
C LEU A 134 -6.45 -2.79 5.01
N ASP A 135 -7.50 -3.01 5.81
CA ASP A 135 -8.22 -4.28 5.85
C ASP A 135 -8.94 -4.53 4.51
N LEU A 136 -9.63 -3.56 3.94
CA LEU A 136 -10.26 -3.73 2.62
C LEU A 136 -9.23 -4.06 1.53
N LEU A 137 -8.08 -3.38 1.53
CA LEU A 137 -6.99 -3.65 0.59
C LEU A 137 -6.30 -4.99 0.85
N ALA A 138 -6.29 -5.45 2.08
CA ALA A 138 -5.73 -6.73 2.47
C ALA A 138 -6.53 -7.92 1.93
N TRP A 139 -7.86 -7.81 2.02
CA TRP A 139 -8.79 -8.87 1.65
C TRP A 139 -9.12 -8.88 0.16
N MET A 140 -9.03 -7.72 -0.51
CA MET A 140 -9.37 -7.58 -1.92
C MET A 140 -8.58 -8.53 -2.86
N PRO A 141 -7.24 -8.72 -2.72
CA PRO A 141 -6.51 -9.73 -3.46
C PRO A 141 -6.91 -11.19 -3.18
N MET A 142 -7.58 -11.46 -2.05
CA MET A 142 -8.04 -12.80 -1.69
C MET A 142 -9.43 -13.09 -2.24
N LEU A 143 -10.31 -12.09 -2.26
CA LEU A 143 -11.73 -12.27 -2.56
C LEU A 143 -12.15 -11.77 -3.95
N ALA A 144 -11.51 -10.71 -4.46
CA ALA A 144 -12.05 -9.94 -5.59
C ALA A 144 -11.09 -9.81 -6.78
N LEU A 145 -9.77 -9.95 -6.58
CA LEU A 145 -8.79 -9.78 -7.66
C LEU A 145 -8.20 -11.11 -8.11
N THR A 146 -7.92 -11.20 -9.40
CA THR A 146 -7.32 -12.37 -10.04
C THR A 146 -6.05 -12.01 -10.81
N GLY A 147 -5.19 -13.00 -11.04
CA GLY A 147 -3.93 -12.82 -11.79
C GLY A 147 -3.02 -11.75 -11.20
N GLN A 148 -2.41 -10.93 -12.07
CA GLN A 148 -1.45 -9.89 -11.68
C GLN A 148 -2.07 -8.76 -10.85
N ALA A 149 -3.39 -8.60 -10.87
CA ALA A 149 -4.07 -7.57 -10.08
C ALA A 149 -3.93 -7.81 -8.58
N ARG A 150 -3.75 -9.07 -8.14
CA ARG A 150 -3.50 -9.43 -6.74
C ARG A 150 -2.23 -8.80 -6.15
N LYS A 151 -1.28 -8.41 -7.01
CA LYS A 151 0.01 -7.82 -6.63
C LYS A 151 0.05 -6.30 -6.77
N TRP A 152 -1.06 -5.66 -7.09
CA TRP A 152 -1.07 -4.21 -7.30
C TRP A 152 -0.99 -3.45 -5.97
N GLU A 153 -0.09 -2.47 -5.93
CA GLU A 153 0.02 -1.53 -4.81
C GLU A 153 -1.16 -0.53 -4.77
N PRO A 154 -1.43 0.11 -3.61
CA PRO A 154 -2.56 1.02 -3.44
C PRO A 154 -2.64 2.12 -4.49
N LYS A 155 -1.51 2.72 -4.88
CA LYS A 155 -1.47 3.75 -5.91
C LYS A 155 -1.97 3.25 -7.27
N ARG A 156 -1.60 2.01 -7.64
CA ARG A 156 -2.04 1.37 -8.88
C ARG A 156 -3.52 0.96 -8.80
N LEU A 157 -3.97 0.46 -7.65
CA LEU A 157 -5.40 0.15 -7.42
C LEU A 157 -6.27 1.41 -7.50
N ARG A 158 -5.83 2.52 -6.90
CA ARG A 158 -6.51 3.81 -6.99
C ARG A 158 -6.71 4.22 -8.45
N LEU A 159 -5.62 4.26 -9.21
CA LEU A 159 -5.66 4.66 -10.61
C LEU A 159 -6.53 3.74 -11.46
N ARG A 160 -6.47 2.41 -11.27
CA ARG A 160 -7.04 1.43 -12.21
C ARG A 160 -8.44 0.95 -11.84
N LEU A 161 -8.77 0.92 -10.54
CA LEU A 161 -10.03 0.39 -10.02
C LEU A 161 -10.87 1.47 -9.35
N PHE A 162 -10.33 2.22 -8.40
CA PHE A 162 -11.14 3.13 -7.57
C PHE A 162 -11.49 4.45 -8.25
N SER A 163 -10.72 4.86 -9.26
CA SER A 163 -11.03 6.01 -10.10
C SER A 163 -11.85 5.64 -11.35
N ALA A 164 -12.24 4.37 -11.51
CA ALA A 164 -13.06 3.96 -12.64
C ALA A 164 -14.46 4.55 -12.51
N ALA A 165 -14.92 5.27 -13.54
CA ALA A 165 -16.28 5.78 -13.59
C ALA A 165 -17.28 4.61 -13.64
N ALA A 166 -18.25 4.62 -12.71
CA ALA A 166 -19.26 3.59 -12.60
C ALA A 166 -20.62 4.17 -12.17
N GLN A 167 -21.70 3.54 -12.61
CA GLN A 167 -23.06 3.81 -12.15
C GLN A 167 -23.59 2.60 -11.39
N LEU A 168 -24.04 2.80 -10.15
CA LEU A 168 -24.74 1.78 -9.37
C LEU A 168 -26.24 1.89 -9.66
N VAL A 169 -26.79 0.90 -10.36
CA VAL A 169 -28.20 0.85 -10.74
C VAL A 169 -28.91 -0.23 -9.92
N THR A 170 -30.03 0.10 -9.30
CA THR A 170 -30.88 -0.88 -8.60
C THR A 170 -32.13 -1.12 -9.43
N THR A 171 -32.35 -2.37 -9.86
CA THR A 171 -33.57 -2.76 -10.58
C THR A 171 -33.93 -4.21 -10.28
N GLY A 172 -35.22 -4.50 -10.14
CA GLY A 172 -35.72 -5.85 -9.85
C GLY A 172 -35.12 -6.48 -8.59
N ARG A 173 -34.97 -5.69 -7.52
CA ARG A 173 -34.29 -6.08 -6.26
C ARG A 173 -32.83 -6.53 -6.43
N ARG A 174 -32.20 -6.21 -7.55
CA ARG A 174 -30.79 -6.49 -7.85
C ARG A 174 -30.00 -5.18 -7.99
N ARG A 175 -28.77 -5.18 -7.48
CA ARG A 175 -27.79 -4.10 -7.65
C ARG A 175 -26.87 -4.42 -8.81
N TRP A 176 -26.69 -3.47 -9.71
CA TRP A 176 -25.90 -3.58 -10.93
C TRP A 176 -24.84 -2.50 -10.93
N LEU A 177 -23.57 -2.87 -11.15
CA LEU A 177 -22.49 -1.92 -11.34
C LEU A 177 -22.21 -1.78 -12.84
N ARG A 178 -22.55 -0.64 -13.44
CA ARG A 178 -22.26 -0.33 -14.84
C ARG A 178 -20.95 0.45 -14.92
N LEU A 179 -19.95 -0.13 -15.58
CA LEU A 179 -18.63 0.49 -15.77
C LEU A 179 -18.54 1.16 -17.13
N ALA A 180 -17.71 2.21 -17.24
CA ALA A 180 -17.40 2.83 -18.52
C ALA A 180 -16.72 1.82 -19.47
N ARG A 181 -17.28 1.61 -20.66
CA ARG A 181 -16.78 0.60 -21.62
C ARG A 181 -15.36 0.89 -22.12
N HIS A 182 -15.02 2.15 -22.29
CA HIS A 182 -13.71 2.59 -22.80
C HIS A 182 -12.63 2.58 -21.70
N TRP A 183 -12.98 2.32 -20.45
CA TRP A 183 -11.99 2.28 -19.38
C TRP A 183 -11.08 1.05 -19.56
N PRO A 184 -9.75 1.22 -19.72
CA PRO A 184 -8.86 0.12 -20.12
C PRO A 184 -8.84 -1.07 -19.16
N TRP A 185 -9.19 -0.84 -17.89
CA TRP A 185 -9.15 -1.84 -16.82
C TRP A 185 -10.51 -2.47 -16.53
N THR A 186 -11.56 -2.13 -17.28
CA THR A 186 -12.88 -2.75 -17.15
C THR A 186 -12.79 -4.28 -17.20
N PRO A 187 -12.05 -4.92 -18.12
CA PRO A 187 -11.91 -6.38 -18.13
C PRO A 187 -11.40 -6.97 -16.80
N VAL A 188 -10.53 -6.25 -16.08
CA VAL A 188 -10.00 -6.70 -14.77
C VAL A 188 -11.06 -6.62 -13.68
N ILE A 189 -11.89 -5.56 -13.70
CA ILE A 189 -12.99 -5.37 -12.73
C ILE A 189 -14.11 -6.38 -12.99
N THR A 190 -14.40 -6.66 -14.26
CA THR A 190 -15.50 -7.52 -14.68
C THR A 190 -15.16 -9.01 -14.69
N ARG A 191 -13.88 -9.36 -14.61
CA ARG A 191 -13.45 -10.77 -14.61
C ARG A 191 -13.95 -11.43 -13.34
N ARG A 192 -15.01 -12.22 -13.47
CA ARG A 192 -15.48 -13.11 -12.40
C ARG A 192 -14.32 -13.97 -11.92
N SER A 193 -14.04 -13.94 -10.62
CA SER A 193 -13.49 -15.13 -9.97
C SER A 193 -14.53 -16.22 -10.16
N THR A 194 -14.14 -17.32 -10.79
CA THR A 194 -15.06 -18.43 -11.14
C THR A 194 -15.64 -19.12 -9.89
N ASP A 195 -15.24 -18.72 -8.68
CA ASP A 195 -15.40 -19.51 -7.46
C ASP A 195 -16.01 -18.74 -6.27
N SER A 196 -16.74 -17.65 -6.52
CA SER A 196 -17.42 -16.93 -5.42
C SER A 196 -18.74 -16.33 -5.87
N ARG A 197 -19.86 -16.87 -5.37
CA ARG A 197 -21.13 -16.12 -5.29
C ARG A 197 -21.00 -15.16 -4.10
N PRO A 198 -21.38 -13.86 -4.23
CA PRO A 198 -22.80 -13.52 -4.37
C PRO A 198 -23.17 -12.41 -5.38
N SER A 199 -24.40 -12.52 -5.87
CA SER A 199 -25.41 -11.48 -6.23
C SER A 199 -25.12 -10.28 -7.16
N LEU A 200 -23.90 -9.93 -7.53
CA LEU A 200 -23.67 -8.90 -8.56
C LEU A 200 -23.69 -9.56 -9.94
N HIS A 201 -24.85 -9.56 -10.57
CA HIS A 201 -24.93 -9.84 -11.99
C HIS A 201 -24.30 -8.66 -12.74
N LEU A 202 -23.37 -8.96 -13.63
CA LEU A 202 -22.77 -7.99 -14.53
C LEU A 202 -23.43 -8.17 -15.90
N VAL A 203 -24.05 -7.12 -16.43
CA VAL A 203 -24.60 -7.17 -17.80
C VAL A 203 -23.47 -6.93 -18.79
N ASP A 204 -23.18 -7.93 -19.62
CA ASP A 204 -22.50 -7.73 -20.90
C ASP A 204 -23.50 -7.10 -21.87
N GLN A 205 -23.29 -5.84 -22.23
CA GLN A 205 -24.23 -5.06 -23.05
C GLN A 205 -24.08 -5.37 -24.56
N ARG A 206 -24.08 -6.64 -24.97
CA ARG A 206 -24.03 -7.03 -26.40
C ARG A 206 -25.33 -6.83 -27.19
N LYS A 207 -26.42 -6.37 -26.56
CA LYS A 207 -27.65 -6.03 -27.28
C LYS A 207 -28.28 -4.76 -26.73
N HIS A 208 -28.28 -3.69 -27.53
CA HIS A 208 -29.23 -2.58 -27.34
C HIS A 208 -30.40 -2.77 -28.32
N PRO A 209 -31.66 -2.64 -27.87
CA PRO A 209 -32.79 -2.36 -28.78
C PRO A 209 -32.71 -0.91 -29.28
N PRO A 210 -33.30 -0.57 -30.44
CA PRO A 210 -33.14 0.75 -31.02
C PRO A 210 -34.01 1.80 -30.30
N GLY A 211 -33.47 3.02 -30.19
CA GLY A 211 -34.25 4.26 -30.13
C GLY A 211 -34.76 4.72 -28.77
N ARG A 212 -33.93 5.46 -28.02
CA ARG A 212 -34.43 6.56 -27.18
C ARG A 212 -33.41 7.69 -27.15
N VAL A 213 -33.78 8.85 -27.69
CA VAL A 213 -32.95 10.07 -27.66
C VAL A 213 -32.86 10.54 -26.19
N ILE A 214 -31.65 10.58 -25.65
CA ILE A 214 -31.37 11.14 -24.32
C ILE A 214 -31.00 12.61 -24.53
N PRO A 215 -31.60 13.57 -23.80
CA PRO A 215 -31.20 14.97 -23.90
C PRO A 215 -29.75 15.14 -23.44
N ARG A 216 -29.00 16.02 -24.12
CA ARG A 216 -27.58 16.28 -23.88
C ARG A 216 -27.37 16.66 -22.40
N PRO A 217 -26.46 15.99 -21.65
CA PRO A 217 -26.22 16.35 -20.27
C PRO A 217 -25.62 17.76 -20.21
N GLU A 218 -26.17 18.55 -19.29
CA GLU A 218 -25.68 19.88 -18.94
C GLU A 218 -24.19 19.80 -18.58
N GLN A 219 -23.42 20.77 -19.08
CA GLN A 219 -21.96 20.77 -18.99
C GLN A 219 -21.55 20.86 -17.51
N TRP A 220 -20.92 19.80 -16.99
CA TRP A 220 -20.46 19.73 -15.60
C TRP A 220 -19.53 20.90 -15.27
N ASN A 221 -19.95 21.75 -14.34
CA ASN A 221 -19.15 22.85 -13.80
C ASN A 221 -18.65 22.46 -12.40
N PRO A 222 -17.33 22.24 -12.19
CA PRO A 222 -16.83 21.90 -10.87
C PRO A 222 -16.93 23.10 -9.92
N ALA A 223 -17.35 22.84 -8.68
CA ALA A 223 -17.33 23.85 -7.62
C ALA A 223 -15.89 24.34 -7.36
N THR A 224 -15.73 25.66 -7.27
CA THR A 224 -14.44 26.33 -7.01
C THR A 224 -13.80 25.79 -5.73
N THR A 225 -12.53 25.40 -5.82
CA THR A 225 -11.78 24.93 -4.67
C THR A 225 -11.19 26.10 -3.88
N ARG A 226 -10.85 25.88 -2.60
CA ARG A 226 -10.25 26.88 -1.70
C ARG A 226 -8.92 27.48 -2.20
N ARG A 227 -8.32 26.92 -3.27
CA ARG A 227 -7.14 27.50 -3.96
C ARG A 227 -7.51 28.59 -4.96
N ASP A 228 -8.73 28.58 -5.50
CA ASP A 228 -9.22 29.57 -6.47
C ASP A 228 -9.55 30.91 -5.78
N SER A 229 -9.85 30.87 -4.47
CA SER A 229 -10.17 32.06 -3.66
C SER A 229 -9.01 33.04 -3.45
N ARG A 230 -7.76 32.63 -3.77
CA ARG A 230 -6.57 33.51 -3.70
C ARG A 230 -6.17 34.10 -5.04
N ALA A 231 -6.84 33.72 -6.14
CA ALA A 231 -6.63 34.30 -7.46
C ALA A 231 -7.63 35.42 -7.81
N ALA A 232 -8.55 35.77 -6.89
CA ALA A 232 -9.38 36.96 -7.00
C ALA A 232 -8.58 38.20 -6.59
N VAL A 233 -7.74 38.68 -7.51
CA VAL A 233 -7.17 40.03 -7.47
C VAL A 233 -8.28 41.03 -7.79
N ALA A 234 -8.21 42.18 -7.12
CA ALA A 234 -9.13 43.32 -7.11
C ALA A 234 -9.64 43.77 -8.49
N PRO A 235 -10.82 44.44 -8.58
CA PRO A 235 -11.37 44.90 -9.84
C PRO A 235 -10.46 45.94 -10.51
N ASP A 236 -10.12 45.62 -11.75
CA ASP A 236 -9.38 46.46 -12.68
C ASP A 236 -10.25 47.69 -13.01
N THR A 237 -9.78 48.86 -12.56
CA THR A 237 -10.41 50.14 -12.93
C THR A 237 -9.81 50.55 -14.26
N THR A 238 -10.64 50.63 -15.30
CA THR A 238 -10.24 51.00 -16.66
C THR A 238 -9.38 52.27 -16.72
N PRO A 239 -8.26 52.29 -17.48
CA PRO A 239 -7.48 53.50 -17.67
C PRO A 239 -8.13 54.39 -18.74
N ASN A 240 -8.66 55.54 -18.34
CA ASN A 240 -9.04 56.59 -19.28
C ASN A 240 -7.83 57.50 -19.57
N SER A 241 -7.61 57.78 -20.84
CA SER A 241 -6.39 58.35 -21.39
C SER A 241 -6.26 59.87 -21.21
N ARG A 242 -5.07 60.28 -20.73
CA ARG A 242 -4.20 61.36 -21.23
C ARG A 242 -4.81 62.75 -21.52
N ASN A 243 -4.40 63.71 -20.69
CA ASN A 243 -3.67 64.95 -21.02
C ASN A 243 -4.20 66.13 -20.19
N GLY A 244 -3.44 66.54 -19.18
CA GLY A 244 -3.57 67.87 -18.58
C GLY A 244 -2.54 68.83 -19.21
N PRO A 245 -2.87 70.12 -19.40
CA PRO A 245 -1.87 71.16 -19.64
C PRO A 245 -1.24 71.62 -18.30
N PRO A 246 -0.03 72.21 -18.29
CA PRO A 246 0.66 72.62 -17.07
C PRO A 246 0.46 74.11 -16.74
N GLY A 247 0.54 74.45 -15.44
CA GLY A 247 0.60 75.81 -14.88
C GLY A 247 -0.34 75.95 -13.68
N GLU A 248 -0.02 76.51 -12.52
CA GLU A 248 1.12 77.29 -12.00
C GLU A 248 1.17 77.09 -10.46
N PRO A 249 2.26 77.47 -9.77
CA PRO A 249 2.49 77.15 -8.36
C PRO A 249 1.89 78.22 -7.43
N THR A 250 1.36 77.79 -6.29
CA THR A 250 1.20 78.69 -5.14
C THR A 250 1.81 78.07 -3.89
N ASP A 251 2.88 78.72 -3.45
CA ASP A 251 3.46 78.67 -2.10
C ASP A 251 2.39 78.75 -1.00
N ARG A 252 2.65 78.07 0.12
CA ARG A 252 2.93 78.69 1.44
C ARG A 252 3.07 77.60 2.52
N HIS A 253 4.22 77.63 3.21
CA HIS A 253 4.46 77.54 4.68
C HIS A 253 3.51 76.64 5.52
N GLU A 254 3.91 75.88 6.54
CA GLU A 254 5.13 75.83 7.37
C GLU A 254 4.97 74.65 8.35
N THR A 255 6.08 74.00 8.69
CA THR A 255 6.47 73.43 10.01
C THR A 255 5.41 73.10 11.07
N SER A 256 5.45 71.87 11.60
CA SER A 256 6.11 71.54 12.90
C SER A 256 5.52 70.29 13.57
N ARG A 257 6.47 69.43 13.98
CA ARG A 257 6.47 68.46 15.11
C ARG A 257 5.57 67.23 15.05
#